data_AF-A0AA38TIG2-F1
#
_entry.id   AF-A0AA38TIG2-F1
#
_cell.length_a   1.000
_cell.length_b   1.000
_cell.length_c   1.000
_cell.angle_alpha   90.00
_cell.angle_beta   90.00
_cell.angle_gamma   90.00
#
_symmetry.space_group_name_H-M   'P 1'
#
loop_
_entity.id
_entity.type
_entity.pdbx_description
1 polymer ?
#
loop_
_entity_poly.entity_id
_entity_poly.type
_entity_poly.pdbx_seq_one_letter_code
_entity_poly.pdbx_strand_id
1 'polypeptide(L)'
;MKWCTPVTTTNTTLSWIPIKFQHDTLHSAIKTSPHPSGIILNLNLNLNLKLKRNRTAMGSEGSDAIRKPRILCLHGFRTSGEIFRTQTTKKWPESVLEKVELIFLDAPFPCNGKSEVEGIFDPPYYEWFQFNKDFLEYENFDKCLEYIEECMIKHAPIDGLLGFSQGAILSAALPGLQAKGIALTKVPKIKFVMIVSGAKFRNEALAEKAYSVPLQCPSLHFLGDEDFLKPHGIELLKSVVDPLIIHHPRGHTIPRLDEKGLETMMNFLDRIQKIVSNKEDVNEDVKEDVVTVG
;
A
#
# COMPACT_ATOMS: atom_id res chain seq x y z
N MET A 1 44.15 46.59 -14.74
CA MET A 1 42.70 46.70 -15.04
C MET A 1 42.17 45.31 -15.31
N LYS A 2 41.14 44.91 -14.55
CA LYS A 2 40.20 43.78 -14.70
C LYS A 2 40.74 42.47 -15.32
N TRP A 3 40.99 41.49 -14.45
CA TRP A 3 41.03 40.08 -14.79
C TRP A 3 39.64 39.46 -14.58
N CYS A 4 39.27 38.56 -15.49
CA CYS A 4 38.02 37.81 -15.54
C CYS A 4 37.79 36.95 -14.30
N THR A 5 36.54 36.91 -13.82
CA THR A 5 36.04 35.93 -12.85
C THR A 5 35.51 34.69 -13.57
N PRO A 6 35.89 33.46 -13.18
CA PRO A 6 35.14 32.27 -13.51
C PRO A 6 34.00 32.04 -12.50
N VAL A 7 32.85 31.70 -13.05
CA VAL A 7 31.63 31.26 -12.39
C VAL A 7 31.91 30.02 -11.54
N THR A 8 31.66 30.10 -10.24
CA THR A 8 31.55 28.93 -9.37
C THR A 8 30.12 28.41 -9.42
N THR A 9 29.98 27.17 -9.92
CA THR A 9 28.77 26.37 -9.80
C THR A 9 28.53 26.04 -8.33
N THR A 10 27.47 26.58 -7.75
CA THR A 10 27.00 26.17 -6.42
C THR A 10 26.26 24.84 -6.56
N ASN A 11 26.95 23.78 -6.16
CA ASN A 11 26.37 22.48 -5.84
C ASN A 11 25.36 22.68 -4.70
N THR A 12 24.07 22.81 -5.03
CA THR A 12 22.99 22.82 -4.04
C THR A 12 22.59 21.38 -3.77
N THR A 13 23.24 20.78 -2.78
CA THR A 13 22.73 19.60 -2.11
C THR A 13 21.41 19.98 -1.44
N LEU A 14 20.29 19.54 -2.01
CA LEU A 14 18.98 19.58 -1.35
C LEU A 14 19.07 18.72 -0.08
N SER A 15 19.36 19.38 1.03
CA SER A 15 19.22 18.82 2.37
C SER A 15 17.73 18.58 2.60
N TRP A 16 17.35 17.31 2.67
CA TRP A 16 16.00 16.92 3.01
C TRP A 16 15.75 17.30 4.48
N ILE A 17 14.89 18.29 4.69
CA ILE A 17 14.40 18.65 6.02
C ILE A 17 13.61 17.45 6.55
N PRO A 18 13.93 16.91 7.74
CA PRO A 18 13.14 15.85 8.33
C PRO A 18 11.72 16.37 8.59
N ILE A 19 10.73 15.68 8.02
CA ILE A 19 9.31 15.91 8.28
C ILE A 19 9.08 15.56 9.75
N LYS A 20 9.16 16.58 10.62
CA LYS A 20 8.68 16.47 11.99
C LYS A 20 7.16 16.42 11.91
N PHE A 21 6.57 15.31 12.34
CA PHE A 21 5.19 15.28 12.80
C PHE A 21 5.12 16.26 13.99
N GLN A 22 4.79 17.52 13.72
CA GLN A 22 4.62 18.52 14.75
C GLN A 22 3.31 18.22 15.47
N HIS A 23 3.42 17.92 16.75
CA HIS A 23 2.33 17.78 17.70
C HIS A 23 1.54 19.09 17.93
N ASP A 24 1.91 20.17 17.23
CA ASP A 24 1.39 21.52 17.39
C ASP A 24 0.75 22.02 16.08
N THR A 25 -0.54 21.71 15.90
CA THR A 25 -1.45 22.62 15.21
C THR A 25 -2.77 22.66 15.98
N LEU A 26 -2.66 22.99 17.26
CA LEU A 26 -3.75 23.45 18.10
C LEU A 26 -3.65 24.97 18.21
N HIS A 27 -4.79 25.63 17.97
CA HIS A 27 -5.01 27.09 17.88
C HIS A 27 -4.80 27.73 16.50
N SER A 28 -5.76 27.52 15.58
CA SER A 28 -6.38 28.60 14.79
C SER A 28 -7.25 28.02 13.66
N ALA A 29 -8.54 27.77 13.92
CA ALA A 29 -9.63 27.90 12.93
C ALA A 29 -10.97 27.55 13.58
N ILE A 30 -11.44 28.39 14.50
CA ILE A 30 -12.87 28.52 14.77
C ILE A 30 -13.20 29.98 14.54
N LYS A 31 -13.80 30.28 13.38
CA LYS A 31 -14.96 31.15 13.23
C LYS A 31 -15.33 31.35 11.75
N THR A 32 -16.57 30.94 11.46
CA THR A 32 -17.54 31.52 10.52
C THR A 32 -17.23 31.53 9.02
N SER A 33 -18.02 30.77 8.25
CA SER A 33 -18.89 31.38 7.21
C SER A 33 -19.96 30.38 6.71
N PRO A 34 -21.09 30.88 6.18
CA PRO A 34 -22.33 30.11 5.99
C PRO A 34 -22.39 29.39 4.63
N HIS A 35 -23.32 28.44 4.55
CA HIS A 35 -23.86 27.90 3.29
C HIS A 35 -24.18 29.02 2.28
N PRO A 36 -24.02 28.74 0.98
CA PRO A 36 -25.23 28.52 0.18
C PRO A 36 -25.13 27.33 -0.79
N SER A 37 -26.25 26.61 -0.85
CA SER A 37 -26.90 26.00 -2.02
C SER A 37 -26.13 25.84 -3.35
N GLY A 38 -26.02 24.58 -3.77
CA GLY A 38 -26.64 24.11 -5.01
C GLY A 38 -25.91 24.38 -6.32
N ILE A 39 -25.13 23.39 -6.78
CA ILE A 39 -24.96 23.09 -8.21
C ILE A 39 -24.89 21.57 -8.37
N ILE A 40 -25.91 20.98 -8.98
CA ILE A 40 -25.89 19.62 -9.51
C ILE A 40 -25.10 19.68 -10.82
N LEU A 41 -23.89 19.11 -10.86
CA LEU A 41 -23.22 18.79 -12.12
C LEU A 41 -23.48 17.32 -12.46
N ASN A 42 -24.45 17.10 -13.35
CA ASN A 42 -24.59 15.86 -14.09
C ASN A 42 -23.43 15.76 -15.08
N LEU A 43 -22.46 14.89 -14.82
CA LEU A 43 -21.50 14.43 -15.82
C LEU A 43 -21.87 13.01 -16.24
N ASN A 44 -22.76 12.93 -17.22
CA ASN A 44 -22.93 11.75 -18.07
C ASN A 44 -21.74 11.68 -19.03
N LEU A 45 -20.74 10.84 -18.75
CA LEU A 45 -19.81 10.37 -19.78
C LEU A 45 -20.20 8.95 -20.18
N ASN A 46 -20.97 8.87 -21.26
CA ASN A 46 -21.10 7.68 -22.09
C ASN A 46 -19.80 7.50 -22.89
N LEU A 47 -18.92 6.57 -22.48
CA LEU A 47 -17.92 6.01 -23.39
C LEU A 47 -18.37 4.63 -23.88
N ASN A 48 -18.94 4.64 -25.08
CA ASN A 48 -19.14 3.45 -25.91
C ASN A 48 -17.79 3.06 -26.54
N LEU A 49 -17.02 2.19 -25.89
CA LEU A 49 -15.84 1.56 -26.50
C LEU A 49 -16.24 0.22 -27.12
N LYS A 50 -16.38 0.24 -28.44
CA LYS A 50 -16.65 -0.90 -29.30
C LYS A 50 -15.42 -1.84 -29.28
N LEU A 51 -15.48 -2.95 -28.54
CA LEU A 51 -14.48 -4.01 -28.60
C LEU A 51 -14.43 -4.61 -30.02
N LYS A 52 -13.35 -4.36 -30.76
CA LYS A 52 -12.97 -5.21 -31.90
C LYS A 52 -12.18 -6.40 -31.36
N ARG A 53 -12.85 -7.56 -31.29
CA ARG A 53 -12.20 -8.87 -31.17
C ARG A 53 -11.42 -9.14 -32.45
N ASN A 54 -10.09 -9.02 -32.41
CA ASN A 54 -9.23 -9.67 -33.39
C ASN A 54 -8.76 -11.00 -32.79
N ARG A 55 -9.32 -12.10 -33.28
CA ARG A 55 -8.75 -13.43 -33.14
C ARG A 55 -7.70 -13.58 -34.23
N THR A 56 -6.44 -13.66 -33.84
CA THR A 56 -5.39 -14.31 -34.63
C THR A 56 -4.75 -15.34 -33.72
N ALA A 57 -5.11 -16.60 -33.97
CA ALA A 57 -4.41 -17.75 -33.45
C ALA A 57 -3.28 -18.09 -34.43
N MET A 58 -2.04 -18.14 -33.95
CA MET A 58 -1.00 -19.09 -34.35
C MET A 58 0.23 -18.86 -33.48
N GLY A 59 0.84 -19.97 -33.08
CA GLY A 59 1.60 -20.10 -31.85
C GLY A 59 3.06 -19.69 -31.91
N SER A 60 3.66 -19.68 -30.72
CA SER A 60 5.10 -19.84 -30.53
C SER A 60 5.35 -20.26 -29.08
N GLU A 61 5.80 -21.50 -28.92
CA GLU A 61 6.70 -21.99 -27.86
C GLU A 61 6.48 -21.41 -26.44
N GLY A 62 5.77 -22.18 -25.61
CA GLY A 62 5.62 -21.92 -24.20
C GLY A 62 6.95 -22.04 -23.47
N SER A 63 7.71 -20.95 -23.42
CA SER A 63 8.51 -20.68 -22.24
C SER A 63 7.52 -20.46 -21.10
N ASP A 64 7.60 -21.26 -20.03
CA ASP A 64 6.96 -20.98 -18.75
C ASP A 64 7.58 -19.67 -18.20
N ALA A 65 7.14 -18.54 -18.74
CA ALA A 65 7.58 -17.24 -18.27
C ALA A 65 7.09 -17.09 -16.83
N ILE A 66 8.02 -17.10 -15.88
CA ILE A 66 7.74 -16.99 -14.45
C ILE A 66 6.91 -15.73 -14.23
N ARG A 67 5.69 -15.89 -13.72
CA ARG A 67 4.77 -14.76 -13.55
C ARG A 67 5.30 -13.79 -12.49
N LYS A 68 5.32 -12.50 -12.81
CA LYS A 68 5.63 -11.45 -11.82
C LYS A 68 4.47 -11.34 -10.81
N PRO A 69 4.76 -11.35 -9.49
CA PRO A 69 3.76 -11.01 -8.49
C PRO A 69 3.13 -9.65 -8.76
N ARG A 70 1.80 -9.57 -8.71
CA ARG A 70 1.06 -8.31 -8.93
C ARG A 70 0.62 -7.75 -7.58
N ILE A 71 1.03 -6.52 -7.28
CA ILE A 71 0.93 -5.94 -5.95
C ILE A 71 0.08 -4.67 -6.02
N LEU A 72 -0.96 -4.62 -5.18
CA LEU A 72 -1.74 -3.40 -5.01
C LEU A 72 -1.03 -2.48 -4.00
N CYS A 73 -0.72 -1.26 -4.40
CA CYS A 73 0.07 -0.32 -3.63
C CYS A 73 -0.83 0.74 -2.97
N LEU A 74 -0.82 0.78 -1.64
CA LEU A 74 -1.62 1.69 -0.80
C LEU A 74 -0.73 2.81 -0.24
N HIS A 75 -0.96 4.05 -0.67
CA HIS A 75 -0.16 5.22 -0.28
C HIS A 75 -0.40 5.66 1.18
N GLY A 76 0.45 6.57 1.67
CA GLY A 76 0.35 7.13 3.02
C GLY A 76 -0.72 8.22 3.17
N PHE A 77 -1.01 8.61 4.41
CA PHE A 77 -2.01 9.63 4.73
C PHE A 77 -1.74 10.94 3.97
N ARG A 78 -2.77 11.51 3.33
CA ARG A 78 -2.70 12.76 2.56
C ARG A 78 -1.60 12.77 1.50
N THR A 79 -1.47 11.67 0.77
CA THR A 79 -0.63 11.59 -0.43
C THR A 79 -1.47 11.03 -1.59
N SER A 80 -0.84 10.54 -2.65
CA SER A 80 -1.54 9.94 -3.79
C SER A 80 -0.78 8.72 -4.30
N GLY A 81 -1.43 7.92 -5.15
CA GLY A 81 -0.81 6.80 -5.84
C GLY A 81 0.37 7.23 -6.68
N GLU A 82 0.29 8.39 -7.35
CA GLU A 82 1.40 8.90 -8.18
C GLU A 82 2.61 9.36 -7.34
N ILE A 83 2.36 9.98 -6.18
CA ILE A 83 3.42 10.33 -5.24
C ILE A 83 4.10 9.07 -4.71
N PHE A 84 3.32 8.06 -4.33
CA PHE A 84 3.86 6.80 -3.86
C PHE A 84 4.64 6.06 -4.95
N ARG A 85 4.14 6.06 -6.20
CA ARG A 85 4.85 5.56 -7.38
C ARG A 85 6.20 6.25 -7.52
N THR A 86 6.21 7.58 -7.58
CA THR A 86 7.41 8.38 -7.74
C THR A 86 8.44 8.12 -6.64
N GLN A 87 8.01 8.04 -5.38
CA GLN A 87 8.90 7.76 -4.25
C GLN A 87 9.50 6.35 -4.31
N THR A 88 8.70 5.37 -4.75
CA THR A 88 9.13 3.97 -4.85
C THR A 88 10.10 3.78 -6.02
N THR A 89 9.74 4.19 -7.23
CA THR A 89 10.54 3.97 -8.43
C THR A 89 11.85 4.76 -8.46
N LYS A 90 11.91 5.91 -7.77
CA LYS A 90 13.18 6.68 -7.64
C LYS A 90 14.15 6.14 -6.60
N LYS A 91 13.68 5.29 -5.67
CA LYS A 91 14.47 4.84 -4.52
C LYS A 91 14.83 3.37 -4.57
N TRP A 92 14.01 2.53 -5.18
CA TRP A 92 14.28 1.11 -5.35
C TRP A 92 14.99 0.86 -6.69
N PRO A 93 15.96 -0.06 -6.74
CA PRO A 93 16.71 -0.35 -7.95
C PRO A 93 15.87 -1.08 -8.99
N GLU A 94 16.23 -0.95 -10.27
CA GLU A 94 15.52 -1.59 -11.38
C GLU A 94 15.41 -3.12 -11.22
N SER A 95 16.45 -3.77 -10.65
CA SER A 95 16.45 -5.20 -10.36
C SER A 95 15.33 -5.66 -9.42
N VAL A 96 14.84 -4.78 -8.55
CA VAL A 96 13.66 -4.99 -7.70
C VAL A 96 12.38 -4.73 -8.48
N LEU A 97 12.32 -3.60 -9.19
CA LEU A 97 11.13 -3.16 -9.93
C LEU A 97 10.76 -4.13 -11.07
N GLU A 98 11.75 -4.71 -11.75
CA GLU A 98 11.54 -5.67 -12.84
C GLU A 98 10.98 -7.00 -12.35
N LYS A 99 11.06 -7.34 -11.06
CA LYS A 99 10.57 -8.60 -10.51
C LYS A 99 9.08 -8.59 -10.11
N VAL A 100 8.46 -7.41 -10.04
CA VAL A 100 7.07 -7.23 -9.59
C VAL A 100 6.28 -6.33 -10.53
N GLU A 101 4.96 -6.43 -10.49
CA GLU A 101 4.06 -5.44 -11.10
C GLU A 101 3.39 -4.64 -9.98
N LEU A 102 3.63 -3.32 -9.94
CA LEU A 102 3.11 -2.44 -8.89
C LEU A 102 1.93 -1.60 -9.41
N ILE A 103 0.76 -1.78 -8.80
CA ILE A 103 -0.48 -1.07 -9.13
C ILE A 103 -0.75 -0.02 -8.04
N PHE A 104 -0.35 1.22 -8.31
CA PHE A 104 -0.57 2.34 -7.40
C PHE A 104 -1.97 2.92 -7.57
N LEU A 105 -2.73 2.94 -6.46
CA LEU A 105 -4.07 3.49 -6.39
C LEU A 105 -4.07 4.87 -5.75
N ASP A 106 -5.06 5.69 -6.09
CA ASP A 106 -5.50 6.79 -5.25
C ASP A 106 -6.58 6.29 -4.28
N ALA A 107 -6.47 6.70 -3.02
CA ALA A 107 -7.49 6.45 -2.01
C ALA A 107 -8.80 7.20 -2.33
N PRO A 108 -9.97 6.72 -1.85
CA PRO A 108 -11.26 7.21 -2.34
C PRO A 108 -11.70 8.56 -1.75
N PHE A 109 -11.04 9.05 -0.69
CA PHE A 109 -11.43 10.30 -0.01
C PHE A 109 -10.40 11.40 -0.23
N PRO A 110 -10.77 12.56 -0.80
CA PRO A 110 -9.92 13.74 -0.80
C PRO A 110 -9.50 14.12 0.63
N CYS A 111 -8.28 14.62 0.80
CA CYS A 111 -7.82 15.03 2.14
C CYS A 111 -8.61 16.21 2.70
N ASN A 112 -8.93 16.17 4.00
CA ASN A 112 -9.65 17.26 4.67
C ASN A 112 -8.73 18.34 5.27
N GLY A 113 -7.42 18.23 5.07
CA GLY A 113 -6.46 19.17 5.63
C GLY A 113 -5.10 19.11 4.95
N LYS A 114 -4.14 19.82 5.53
CA LYS A 114 -2.80 20.00 4.97
C LYS A 114 -2.08 18.67 4.77
N SER A 115 -1.40 18.52 3.64
CA SER A 115 -0.46 17.44 3.42
C SER A 115 0.98 17.85 3.77
N GLU A 116 1.74 16.94 4.38
CA GLU A 116 3.16 17.15 4.68
C GLU A 116 4.04 17.16 3.42
N VAL A 117 3.51 16.74 2.27
CA VAL A 117 4.23 16.75 1.00
C VAL A 117 3.95 17.99 0.14
N GLU A 118 3.12 18.92 0.64
CA GLU A 118 2.88 20.21 -0.03
C GLU A 118 4.17 20.98 -0.27
N GLY A 119 4.32 21.54 -1.47
CA GLY A 119 5.52 22.25 -1.90
C GLY A 119 6.67 21.35 -2.38
N ILE A 120 6.53 20.03 -2.21
CA ILE A 120 7.43 19.02 -2.80
C ILE A 120 6.71 18.28 -3.93
N PHE A 121 5.44 17.93 -3.71
CA PHE A 121 4.56 17.32 -4.69
C PHE A 121 3.31 18.20 -4.86
N ASP A 122 2.70 18.14 -6.04
CA ASP A 122 1.46 18.84 -6.35
C ASP A 122 0.24 18.00 -5.94
N PRO A 123 -0.89 18.64 -5.54
CA PRO A 123 -2.17 17.95 -5.31
C PRO A 123 -2.73 17.31 -6.60
N PRO A 124 -3.73 16.42 -6.52
CA PRO A 124 -4.58 16.09 -5.36
C PRO A 124 -3.95 15.12 -4.35
N TYR A 125 -4.42 15.18 -3.11
CA TYR A 125 -4.08 14.25 -2.04
C TYR A 125 -5.32 13.58 -1.47
N TYR A 126 -5.13 12.36 -0.99
CA TYR A 126 -6.20 11.48 -0.57
C TYR A 126 -5.90 10.81 0.77
N GLU A 127 -6.95 10.27 1.38
CA GLU A 127 -6.94 9.51 2.62
C GLU A 127 -7.73 8.22 2.40
N TRP A 128 -7.24 7.11 2.97
CA TRP A 128 -7.96 5.83 2.87
C TRP A 128 -9.21 5.81 3.75
N PHE A 129 -9.12 6.40 4.92
CA PHE A 129 -10.18 6.61 5.89
C PHE A 129 -9.76 7.78 6.80
N GLN A 130 -10.72 8.46 7.41
CA GLN A 130 -10.45 9.50 8.40
C GLN A 130 -10.40 8.90 9.80
N PHE A 131 -9.76 9.59 10.74
CA PHE A 131 -9.68 9.15 12.13
C PHE A 131 -9.77 10.33 13.10
N ASN A 132 -10.27 10.07 14.31
CA ASN A 132 -10.26 11.05 15.38
C ASN A 132 -8.84 11.26 15.93
N LYS A 133 -8.62 12.31 16.74
CA LYS A 133 -7.28 12.69 17.23
C LYS A 133 -6.56 11.59 18.01
N ASP A 134 -7.32 10.72 18.66
CA ASP A 134 -6.80 9.61 19.47
C ASP A 134 -6.60 8.33 18.65
N PHE A 135 -6.95 8.34 17.36
CA PHE A 135 -6.89 7.24 16.42
C PHE A 135 -7.72 6.01 16.84
N LEU A 136 -8.78 6.22 17.62
CA LEU A 136 -9.65 5.17 18.15
C LEU A 136 -10.92 4.98 17.33
N GLU A 137 -11.32 6.00 16.57
CA GLU A 137 -12.50 5.98 15.70
C GLU A 137 -12.08 6.22 14.26
N TYR A 138 -12.66 5.46 13.34
CA TYR A 138 -12.36 5.52 11.91
C TYR A 138 -13.63 5.82 11.11
N GLU A 139 -13.64 6.94 10.40
CA GLU A 139 -14.76 7.31 9.54
C GLU A 139 -14.52 6.78 8.12
N ASN A 140 -15.61 6.36 7.46
CA ASN A 140 -15.58 5.78 6.11
C ASN A 140 -14.73 4.50 5.96
N PHE A 141 -14.38 3.84 7.05
CA PHE A 141 -13.56 2.62 7.01
C PHE A 141 -14.20 1.50 6.20
N ASP A 142 -15.50 1.24 6.36
CA ASP A 142 -16.19 0.19 5.58
C ASP A 142 -16.17 0.49 4.07
N LYS A 143 -16.41 1.75 3.69
CA LYS A 143 -16.32 2.21 2.29
C LYS A 143 -14.90 2.09 1.73
N CYS A 144 -13.87 2.29 2.57
CA CYS A 144 -12.48 2.05 2.20
C CYS A 144 -12.26 0.57 1.83
N LEU A 145 -12.75 -0.35 2.66
CA LEU A 145 -12.63 -1.80 2.43
C LEU A 145 -13.34 -2.23 1.14
N GLU A 146 -14.55 -1.72 0.92
CA GLU A 146 -15.33 -1.93 -0.31
C GLU A 146 -14.55 -1.45 -1.55
N TYR A 147 -14.01 -0.23 -1.50
CA TYR A 147 -13.23 0.34 -2.60
C TYR A 147 -11.97 -0.47 -2.91
N ILE A 148 -11.23 -0.94 -1.89
CA ILE A 148 -10.05 -1.78 -2.10
C ILE A 148 -10.47 -3.13 -2.74
N GLU A 149 -11.58 -3.74 -2.29
CA GLU A 149 -12.11 -4.95 -2.90
C GLU A 149 -12.45 -4.74 -4.39
N GLU A 150 -13.14 -3.64 -4.73
CA GLU A 150 -13.46 -3.27 -6.11
C GLU A 150 -12.21 -3.04 -6.95
N CYS A 151 -11.19 -2.37 -6.41
CA CYS A 151 -9.91 -2.21 -7.09
C CYS A 151 -9.19 -3.54 -7.32
N MET A 152 -9.21 -4.46 -6.34
CA MET A 152 -8.63 -5.79 -6.49
C MET A 152 -9.35 -6.61 -7.58
N ILE A 153 -10.67 -6.48 -7.70
CA ILE A 153 -11.46 -7.08 -8.79
C ILE A 153 -11.09 -6.45 -10.13
N LYS A 154 -11.08 -5.12 -10.21
CA LYS A 154 -10.79 -4.36 -11.45
C LYS A 154 -9.40 -4.64 -12.00
N HIS A 155 -8.42 -4.80 -11.11
CA HIS A 155 -7.02 -5.01 -11.45
C HIS A 155 -6.59 -6.48 -11.33
N ALA A 156 -7.53 -7.42 -11.19
CA ALA A 156 -7.23 -8.84 -11.00
C ALA A 156 -6.32 -9.43 -12.10
N PRO A 157 -5.47 -10.42 -11.77
CA PRO A 157 -5.19 -10.92 -10.43
C PRO A 157 -4.32 -9.96 -9.61
N ILE A 158 -4.60 -9.84 -8.31
CA ILE A 158 -3.74 -9.21 -7.29
C ILE A 158 -3.29 -10.30 -6.32
N ASP A 159 -1.99 -10.38 -6.06
CA ASP A 159 -1.39 -11.42 -5.21
C ASP A 159 -1.05 -10.93 -3.82
N GLY A 160 -0.66 -9.66 -3.69
CA GLY A 160 -0.20 -9.10 -2.44
C GLY A 160 -0.43 -7.61 -2.34
N LEU A 161 -0.12 -7.07 -1.17
CA LEU A 161 -0.27 -5.66 -0.86
C LEU A 161 1.09 -5.04 -0.53
N LEU A 162 1.30 -3.79 -0.97
CA LEU A 162 2.40 -2.95 -0.53
C LEU A 162 1.82 -1.66 0.05
N GLY A 163 2.06 -1.41 1.33
CA GLY A 163 1.54 -0.23 2.00
C GLY A 163 2.63 0.68 2.53
N PHE A 164 2.38 1.99 2.52
CA PHE A 164 3.16 2.97 3.27
C PHE A 164 2.30 3.68 4.33
N SER A 165 2.79 3.83 5.56
CA SER A 165 2.12 4.60 6.63
C SER A 165 0.66 4.17 6.83
N GLN A 166 -0.35 5.02 6.57
CA GLN A 166 -1.77 4.63 6.61
C GLN A 166 -2.09 3.41 5.71
N GLY A 167 -1.54 3.37 4.50
CA GLY A 167 -1.66 2.21 3.61
C GLY A 167 -0.96 0.96 4.13
N ALA A 168 0.11 1.12 4.92
CA ALA A 168 0.79 0.01 5.60
C ALA A 168 -0.05 -0.55 6.77
N ILE A 169 -0.72 0.31 7.53
CA ILE A 169 -1.67 -0.10 8.60
C ILE A 169 -2.80 -0.94 8.00
N LEU A 170 -3.38 -0.49 6.87
CA LEU A 170 -4.37 -1.27 6.12
C LEU A 170 -3.79 -2.60 5.64
N SER A 171 -2.66 -2.56 4.94
CA SER A 171 -2.05 -3.76 4.36
C SER A 171 -1.73 -4.82 5.41
N ALA A 172 -1.35 -4.41 6.62
CA ALA A 172 -1.08 -5.32 7.74
C ALA A 172 -2.36 -5.96 8.31
N ALA A 173 -3.48 -5.24 8.34
CA ALA A 173 -4.72 -5.72 8.92
C ALA A 173 -5.57 -6.56 7.95
N LEU A 174 -5.56 -6.20 6.66
CA LEU A 174 -6.44 -6.77 5.64
C LEU A 174 -6.38 -8.31 5.54
N PRO A 175 -5.22 -8.99 5.62
CA PRO A 175 -5.21 -10.45 5.56
C PRO A 175 -5.94 -11.11 6.75
N GLY A 176 -5.85 -10.55 7.95
CA GLY A 176 -6.56 -11.05 9.13
C GLY A 176 -8.06 -10.77 9.07
N LEU A 177 -8.43 -9.57 8.61
CA LEU A 177 -9.84 -9.24 8.35
C LEU A 177 -10.45 -10.12 7.25
N GLN A 178 -9.68 -10.44 6.20
CA GLN A 178 -10.09 -11.36 5.14
C GLN A 178 -10.29 -12.78 5.67
N ALA A 179 -9.37 -13.28 6.50
CA ALA A 179 -9.50 -14.61 7.11
C ALA A 179 -10.74 -14.75 8.02
N LYS A 180 -11.26 -13.64 8.55
CA LYS A 180 -12.50 -13.58 9.34
C LYS A 180 -13.76 -13.30 8.51
N GLY A 181 -13.63 -13.13 7.19
CA GLY A 181 -14.76 -12.78 6.31
C GLY A 181 -15.29 -11.35 6.50
N ILE A 182 -14.48 -10.45 7.05
CA ILE A 182 -14.87 -9.05 7.35
C ILE A 182 -14.55 -8.12 6.17
N ALA A 183 -13.46 -8.39 5.44
CA ALA A 183 -13.01 -7.58 4.30
C ALA A 183 -12.58 -8.49 3.14
N LEU A 184 -12.58 -7.97 1.91
CA LEU A 184 -12.03 -8.66 0.73
C LEU A 184 -12.58 -10.08 0.52
N THR A 185 -13.89 -10.24 0.75
CA THR A 185 -14.65 -11.51 0.68
C THR A 185 -14.88 -11.99 -0.75
N LYS A 186 -14.78 -11.10 -1.76
CA LYS A 186 -15.04 -11.40 -3.18
C LYS A 186 -13.78 -11.56 -4.01
N VAL A 187 -12.60 -11.56 -3.38
CA VAL A 187 -11.30 -11.66 -4.07
C VAL A 187 -10.46 -12.80 -3.48
N PRO A 188 -9.50 -13.34 -4.24
CA PRO A 188 -8.60 -14.37 -3.73
C PRO A 188 -7.85 -13.91 -2.47
N LYS A 189 -7.38 -14.90 -1.69
CA LYS A 189 -6.59 -14.65 -0.48
C LYS A 189 -5.34 -13.84 -0.78
N ILE A 190 -5.05 -12.85 0.07
CA ILE A 190 -3.77 -12.13 0.04
C ILE A 190 -2.64 -13.11 0.35
N LYS A 191 -1.70 -13.25 -0.59
CA LYS A 191 -0.62 -14.24 -0.52
C LYS A 191 0.62 -13.71 0.18
N PHE A 192 0.83 -12.39 0.25
CA PHE A 192 1.92 -11.75 0.96
C PHE A 192 1.66 -10.25 1.18
N VAL A 193 2.43 -9.64 2.07
CA VAL A 193 2.39 -8.18 2.30
C VAL A 193 3.78 -7.56 2.43
N MET A 194 3.91 -6.31 1.97
CA MET A 194 5.08 -5.46 2.17
C MET A 194 4.65 -4.21 2.94
N ILE A 195 5.24 -3.98 4.10
CA ILE A 195 4.79 -3.00 5.09
C ILE A 195 5.90 -1.97 5.30
N VAL A 196 5.74 -0.77 4.76
CA VAL A 196 6.69 0.34 4.94
C VAL A 196 6.15 1.30 5.99
N SER A 197 6.84 1.43 7.13
CA SER A 197 6.42 2.29 8.24
C SER A 197 4.99 1.99 8.73
N GLY A 198 4.67 0.71 8.94
CA GLY A 198 3.34 0.27 9.39
C GLY A 198 3.18 0.17 10.90
N ALA A 199 1.92 0.01 11.33
CA ALA A 199 1.51 -0.19 12.71
C ALA A 199 0.21 -1.00 12.77
N LYS A 200 -0.17 -1.48 13.96
CA LYS A 200 -1.53 -2.01 14.20
C LYS A 200 -2.53 -0.86 14.28
N PHE A 201 -3.79 -1.12 13.96
CA PHE A 201 -4.90 -0.25 14.36
C PHE A 201 -4.92 -0.08 15.88
N ARG A 202 -5.26 1.14 16.35
CA ARG A 202 -5.32 1.46 17.79
C ARG A 202 -6.68 1.15 18.42
N ASN A 203 -7.74 1.08 17.62
CA ASN A 203 -9.02 0.56 18.08
C ASN A 203 -8.88 -0.92 18.45
N GLU A 204 -9.07 -1.26 19.73
CA GLU A 204 -8.86 -2.62 20.23
C GLU A 204 -9.76 -3.66 19.56
N ALA A 205 -11.04 -3.33 19.33
CA ALA A 205 -11.97 -4.26 18.69
C ALA A 205 -11.59 -4.57 17.23
N LEU A 206 -11.10 -3.56 16.49
CA LEU A 206 -10.58 -3.77 15.14
C LEU A 206 -9.24 -4.51 15.15
N ALA A 207 -8.36 -4.18 16.09
CA ALA A 207 -7.09 -4.87 16.26
C ALA A 207 -7.27 -6.35 16.61
N GLU A 208 -8.23 -6.70 17.47
CA GLU A 208 -8.58 -8.08 17.81
C GLU A 208 -9.07 -8.84 16.58
N LYS A 209 -9.97 -8.23 15.79
CA LYS A 209 -10.45 -8.82 14.53
C LYS A 209 -9.31 -9.07 13.53
N ALA A 210 -8.38 -8.13 13.41
CA ALA A 210 -7.29 -8.19 12.44
C ALA A 210 -6.10 -9.07 12.88
N TYR A 211 -5.87 -9.22 14.20
CA TYR A 211 -4.61 -9.78 14.72
C TYR A 211 -4.80 -10.85 15.81
N SER A 212 -6.02 -11.33 16.06
CA SER A 212 -6.30 -12.46 16.99
C SER A 212 -5.56 -13.74 16.61
N VAL A 213 -5.26 -13.91 15.31
CA VAL A 213 -4.36 -14.95 14.81
C VAL A 213 -3.18 -14.26 14.13
N PRO A 214 -1.93 -14.62 14.43
CA PRO A 214 -0.77 -14.05 13.76
C PRO A 214 -0.85 -14.19 12.24
N LEU A 215 -0.35 -13.18 11.53
CA LEU A 215 -0.32 -13.15 10.07
C LEU A 215 0.51 -14.32 9.53
N GLN A 216 -0.15 -15.22 8.78
CA GLN A 216 0.44 -16.45 8.26
C GLN A 216 1.12 -16.28 6.89
N CYS A 217 0.72 -15.27 6.10
CA CYS A 217 1.34 -15.04 4.81
C CYS A 217 2.74 -14.43 4.97
N PRO A 218 3.69 -14.71 4.06
CA PRO A 218 4.98 -14.03 4.04
C PRO A 218 4.83 -12.52 4.13
N SER A 219 5.69 -11.89 4.92
CA SER A 219 5.69 -10.44 5.06
C SER A 219 7.10 -9.86 5.11
N LEU A 220 7.24 -8.68 4.51
CA LEU A 220 8.46 -7.88 4.54
C LEU A 220 8.15 -6.52 5.17
N HIS A 221 8.89 -6.17 6.23
CA HIS A 221 8.67 -4.94 7.00
C HIS A 221 9.88 -4.01 6.87
N PHE A 222 9.63 -2.73 6.60
CA PHE A 222 10.66 -1.70 6.54
C PHE A 222 10.54 -0.81 7.77
N LEU A 223 11.58 -0.82 8.62
CA LEU A 223 11.62 -0.07 9.86
C LEU A 223 12.71 1.01 9.79
N GLY A 224 12.29 2.27 9.80
CA GLY A 224 13.20 3.41 9.84
C GLY A 224 13.69 3.71 11.25
N ASP A 225 15.01 3.83 11.43
CA ASP A 225 15.62 4.05 12.75
C ASP A 225 15.21 5.37 13.40
N GLU A 226 14.96 6.40 12.58
CA GLU A 226 14.47 7.71 12.98
C GLU A 226 12.95 7.86 12.79
N ASP A 227 12.24 6.79 12.42
CA ASP A 227 10.80 6.85 12.15
C ASP A 227 10.03 6.82 13.48
N PHE A 228 9.15 7.81 13.68
CA PHE A 228 8.30 7.90 14.86
C PHE A 228 7.33 6.70 14.98
N LEU A 229 7.02 6.01 13.88
CA LEU A 229 6.23 4.78 13.90
C LEU A 229 7.04 3.51 14.22
N LYS A 230 8.38 3.57 14.29
CA LYS A 230 9.22 2.38 14.55
C LYS A 230 8.77 1.57 15.76
N PRO A 231 8.46 2.16 16.94
CA PRO A 231 7.98 1.38 18.09
C PRO A 231 6.68 0.62 17.80
N HIS A 232 5.76 1.22 17.04
CA HIS A 232 4.50 0.61 16.65
C HIS A 232 4.68 -0.48 15.57
N GLY A 233 5.65 -0.30 14.67
CA GLY A 233 6.07 -1.33 13.72
C GLY A 233 6.67 -2.54 14.42
N ILE A 234 7.51 -2.33 15.44
CA ILE A 234 8.05 -3.42 16.28
C ILE A 234 6.93 -4.17 17.00
N GLU A 235 5.92 -3.46 17.52
CA GLU A 235 4.76 -4.10 18.14
C GLU A 235 3.95 -4.93 17.14
N LEU A 236 3.76 -4.43 15.91
CA LEU A 236 3.09 -5.17 14.84
C LEU A 236 3.79 -6.51 14.54
N LEU A 237 5.12 -6.57 14.57
CA LEU A 237 5.89 -7.79 14.30
C LEU A 237 5.52 -8.95 15.24
N LYS A 238 5.05 -8.67 16.47
CA LYS A 238 4.58 -9.72 17.40
C LYS A 238 3.32 -10.43 16.93
N SER A 239 2.59 -9.83 15.98
CA SER A 239 1.36 -10.37 15.39
C SER A 239 1.61 -11.01 14.02
N VAL A 240 2.85 -11.38 13.70
CA VAL A 240 3.26 -11.89 12.39
C VAL A 240 4.16 -13.12 12.56
N VAL A 241 3.96 -14.14 11.73
CA VAL A 241 4.83 -15.33 11.70
C VAL A 241 6.01 -15.08 10.77
N ASP A 242 7.23 -15.31 11.28
CA ASP A 242 8.49 -15.28 10.51
C ASP A 242 8.64 -14.02 9.60
N PRO A 243 8.56 -12.80 10.16
CA PRO A 243 8.68 -11.58 9.35
C PRO A 243 10.11 -11.38 8.86
N LEU A 244 10.27 -11.04 7.57
CA LEU A 244 11.52 -10.45 7.09
C LEU A 244 11.52 -8.95 7.37
N ILE A 245 12.67 -8.42 7.76
CA ILE A 245 12.80 -7.03 8.21
C ILE A 245 13.98 -6.37 7.51
N ILE A 246 13.73 -5.19 6.93
CA ILE A 246 14.75 -4.28 6.42
C ILE A 246 14.77 -3.05 7.32
N HIS A 247 15.91 -2.84 7.98
CA HIS A 247 16.17 -1.61 8.72
C HIS A 247 16.78 -0.55 7.80
N HIS A 248 16.47 0.72 8.04
CA HIS A 248 17.09 1.83 7.32
C HIS A 248 17.30 3.04 8.24
N PRO A 249 18.31 3.89 8.00
CA PRO A 249 18.66 4.97 8.92
C PRO A 249 17.70 6.17 8.87
N ARG A 250 16.79 6.23 7.89
CA ARG A 250 15.89 7.38 7.66
C ARG A 250 14.65 7.34 8.56
N GLY A 251 14.02 8.50 8.70
CA GLY A 251 12.69 8.65 9.30
C GLY A 251 11.54 8.15 8.43
N HIS A 252 10.37 8.77 8.55
CA HIS A 252 9.12 8.34 7.92
C HIS A 252 9.12 8.52 6.38
N THR A 253 9.65 7.52 5.66
CA THR A 253 9.83 7.60 4.20
C THR A 253 9.96 6.22 3.55
N ILE A 254 9.65 6.12 2.26
CA ILE A 254 10.10 4.98 1.45
C ILE A 254 11.64 4.94 1.45
N PRO A 255 12.29 3.85 1.86
CA PRO A 255 13.74 3.81 1.97
C PRO A 255 14.41 3.51 0.63
N ARG A 256 15.66 3.98 0.48
CA ARG A 256 16.62 3.35 -0.43
C ARG A 256 17.14 2.07 0.24
N LEU A 257 17.48 1.08 -0.57
CA LEU A 257 18.06 -0.17 -0.07
C LEU A 257 19.59 -0.05 -0.04
N ASP A 258 20.20 -0.39 1.09
CA ASP A 258 21.62 -0.73 1.16
C ASP A 258 21.84 -2.17 0.66
N GLU A 259 23.07 -2.64 0.66
CA GLU A 259 23.40 -3.98 0.14
C GLU A 259 22.63 -5.10 0.88
N LYS A 260 22.56 -5.03 2.21
CA LYS A 260 21.85 -6.01 3.04
C LYS A 260 20.32 -5.93 2.85
N GLY A 261 19.78 -4.72 2.77
CA GLY A 261 18.37 -4.48 2.49
C GLY A 261 17.97 -4.98 1.10
N LEU A 262 18.85 -4.80 0.11
CA LEU A 262 18.66 -5.34 -1.23
C LEU A 262 18.67 -6.87 -1.24
N GLU A 263 19.63 -7.51 -0.56
CA GLU A 263 19.67 -8.97 -0.43
C GLU A 263 18.38 -9.52 0.20
N THR A 264 17.92 -8.90 1.30
CA THR A 264 16.69 -9.27 1.99
C THR A 264 15.45 -9.09 1.09
N MET A 265 15.38 -7.97 0.38
CA MET A 265 14.32 -7.69 -0.60
C MET A 265 14.31 -8.76 -1.69
N MET A 266 15.46 -9.08 -2.29
CA MET A 266 15.55 -10.05 -3.38
C MET A 266 15.15 -11.46 -2.94
N ASN A 267 15.58 -11.88 -1.74
CA ASN A 267 15.14 -13.15 -1.15
C ASN A 267 13.60 -13.18 -0.97
N PHE A 268 13.02 -12.09 -0.46
CA PHE A 268 11.56 -11.99 -0.33
C PHE A 268 10.86 -12.07 -1.70
N LEU A 269 11.36 -11.34 -2.71
CA LEU A 269 10.82 -11.34 -4.06
C LEU A 269 10.88 -12.74 -4.71
N ASP A 270 11.98 -13.46 -4.54
CA ASP A 270 12.12 -14.83 -5.05
C ASP A 270 11.15 -15.80 -4.34
N ARG A 271 10.94 -15.62 -3.02
CA ARG A 271 9.95 -16.39 -2.26
C ARG A 271 8.52 -16.15 -2.78
N ILE A 272 8.11 -14.89 -2.96
CA ILE A 272 6.75 -14.59 -3.43
C ILE A 272 6.56 -14.97 -4.90
N GLN A 273 7.60 -14.90 -5.73
CA GLN A 273 7.55 -15.33 -7.13
C GLN A 273 7.26 -16.83 -7.25
N LYS A 274 7.86 -17.66 -6.38
CA LYS A 274 7.54 -19.10 -6.29
C LYS A 274 6.08 -19.32 -5.86
N ILE A 275 5.61 -18.59 -4.85
CA ILE A 275 4.21 -18.70 -4.36
C ILE A 275 3.20 -18.36 -5.45
N VAL A 276 3.46 -17.35 -6.28
CA VAL A 276 2.51 -16.96 -7.34
C VAL A 276 2.60 -17.81 -8.61
N SER A 277 3.70 -18.55 -8.78
CA SER A 277 3.94 -19.43 -9.92
C SER A 277 3.48 -20.86 -9.67
N ASN A 278 3.51 -21.31 -8.42
CA ASN A 278 2.91 -22.59 -8.02
C ASN A 278 1.39 -22.47 -8.12
N LYS A 279 0.81 -23.10 -9.15
CA LYS A 279 -0.63 -23.40 -9.19
C LYS A 279 -0.87 -24.48 -8.14
N GLU A 280 -1.30 -24.11 -6.94
CA GLU A 280 -1.92 -25.10 -6.06
C GLU A 280 -3.39 -25.27 -6.48
N ASP A 281 -3.64 -26.44 -7.07
CA ASP A 281 -4.93 -27.04 -7.31
C ASP A 281 -5.73 -27.10 -6.00
N VAL A 282 -6.83 -26.35 -5.92
CA VAL A 282 -7.88 -26.61 -4.94
C VAL A 282 -8.93 -27.47 -5.63
N ASN A 283 -8.63 -28.76 -5.78
CA ASN A 283 -9.67 -29.78 -5.84
C ASN A 283 -10.07 -30.05 -4.38
N GLU A 284 -11.15 -29.41 -3.93
CA GLU A 284 -11.85 -29.87 -2.74
C GLU A 284 -12.53 -31.21 -3.08
N ASP A 285 -11.91 -32.30 -2.62
CA ASP A 285 -12.56 -33.61 -2.51
C ASP A 285 -13.77 -33.50 -1.58
N VAL A 286 -14.96 -33.32 -2.16
CA VAL A 286 -16.21 -33.61 -1.47
C VAL A 286 -16.34 -35.14 -1.41
N LYS A 287 -15.91 -35.74 -0.30
CA LYS A 287 -16.36 -37.09 0.05
C LYS A 287 -17.79 -36.99 0.58
N GLU A 288 -18.74 -37.41 -0.25
CA GLU A 288 -20.10 -37.77 0.18
C GLU A 288 -20.03 -39.02 1.06
N ASP A 289 -20.30 -38.86 2.35
CA ASP A 289 -20.64 -40.00 3.22
C ASP A 289 -22.10 -40.38 2.98
N VAL A 290 -22.30 -41.42 2.18
CA VAL A 290 -23.57 -42.14 2.05
C VAL A 290 -23.80 -42.95 3.33
N VAL A 291 -24.68 -42.47 4.21
CA VAL A 291 -25.22 -43.27 5.31
C VAL A 291 -26.44 -44.04 4.80
N THR A 292 -26.24 -45.31 4.47
CA THR A 292 -27.33 -46.30 4.38
C THR A 292 -27.56 -46.89 5.76
N VAL A 293 -28.75 -46.66 6.33
CA VAL A 293 -29.25 -47.40 7.49
C VAL A 293 -30.32 -48.37 6.98
N GLY A 294 -30.06 -49.66 7.18
CA GLY A 294 -31.05 -50.73 7.07
C GLY A 294 -31.81 -50.96 8.37
#